data_AF-A0A941JKK2-F1
#
_entry.id   AF-A0A941JKK2-F1
#
_cell.length_a   1.000
_cell.length_b   1.000
_cell.length_c   1.000
_cell.angle_alpha   90.00
_cell.angle_beta   90.00
_cell.angle_gamma   90.00
#
_symmetry.space_group_name_H-M   'P 1'
#
loop_
_entity.id
_entity.type
_entity.pdbx_description
1 polymer ?
#
loop_
_entity_poly.entity_id
_entity_poly.type
_entity_poly.pdbx_seq_one_letter_code
_entity_poly.pdbx_strand_id
1 'polypeptide(L)'
;LRTTGELRVDGTVLSRNGTLTATSGGDLLLGANGALQASGLLQAQAGGKLQADGTISGEQDIRLSSNANTVVNGKTVANGLLNIKAGTDLSVGKNGLAQGSGKLLLFAGQDLRIAGTAGTAETAATGGGTLRAEAGRDIFVTGTVTASSPASLSAQRHMSVDGTVTALSGDLTTQAGGDLRVAASGRLQSSGKLDAKAGGDIDSDGTLAAGGALALAATGDARLGGTIAALGTSAQGTPPAPGGRSLSVPASGDLSVSGGRDLTIKQGAQVQAAGALNASAGRDLSVSGALASVRDLTLAAARDARVDGSAASDAKLTLNGRNITVADKGLVQAADTLTATAAGSMQIAGRALAGRDQTLSAGDSLSIDGTAAALKGDLSLTATRGDLILGAASRQQADGMLTATAGGALQALGSASAGKDLSLRAGADARLSGVIGTQTGKLSVNAARDLFITTDGRLQSGAALALDAGGALNNAGVAFASGRADLYAGTTLANTGSVLAGGDLNART
;
A
#
# COMPACT_ATOMS: atom_id res chain seq x y z
N LEU A 1 50.76 11.03 14.27
CA LEU A 1 51.03 12.21 13.41
C LEU A 1 50.26 13.39 13.99
N ARG A 2 50.91 14.52 14.25
CA ARG A 2 50.24 15.72 14.76
C ARG A 2 50.83 16.96 14.10
N THR A 3 49.99 17.83 13.58
CA THR A 3 50.37 19.13 12.99
C THR A 3 49.30 20.17 13.32
N THR A 4 49.70 21.44 13.37
CA THR A 4 48.78 22.59 13.51
C THR A 4 48.26 23.09 12.16
N GLY A 5 48.96 22.79 11.06
CA GLY A 5 48.57 23.12 9.70
C GLY A 5 47.93 21.93 8.99
N GLU A 6 48.11 21.84 7.67
CA GLU A 6 47.69 20.67 6.87
C GLU A 6 48.54 19.43 7.18
N LEU A 7 47.91 18.26 7.18
CA LEU A 7 48.57 16.95 7.21
C LEU A 7 48.32 16.22 5.89
N ARG A 8 49.36 16.03 5.10
CA ARG A 8 49.32 15.20 3.89
C ARG A 8 50.06 13.87 4.11
N VAL A 9 49.44 12.78 3.68
CA VAL A 9 50.01 11.43 3.73
C VAL A 9 49.91 10.81 2.34
N ASP A 10 51.03 10.67 1.64
CA ASP A 10 51.11 10.01 0.32
C ASP A 10 51.74 8.62 0.37
N GLY A 11 52.34 8.25 1.51
CA GLY A 11 52.95 6.94 1.75
C GLY A 11 52.19 6.10 2.77
N THR A 12 52.81 5.01 3.21
CA THR A 12 52.23 4.10 4.21
C THR A 12 52.66 4.47 5.63
N VAL A 13 51.69 4.57 6.54
CA VAL A 13 51.88 4.74 7.97
C VAL A 13 51.24 3.53 8.66
N LEU A 14 52.06 2.74 9.35
CA LEU A 14 51.66 1.48 9.97
C LEU A 14 51.93 1.50 11.47
N SER A 15 50.92 1.12 12.26
CA SER A 15 51.05 0.81 13.69
C SER A 15 50.72 -0.67 13.92
N ARG A 16 51.76 -1.50 14.11
CA ARG A 16 51.62 -2.97 14.22
C ARG A 16 51.03 -3.48 15.53
N ASN A 17 51.18 -2.74 16.64
CA ASN A 17 50.82 -3.21 17.97
C ASN A 17 50.07 -2.15 18.81
N GLY A 18 49.49 -1.13 18.17
CA GLY A 18 48.89 -0.04 18.93
C GLY A 18 48.03 0.91 18.11
N THR A 19 47.57 1.97 18.78
CA THR A 19 46.73 3.01 18.20
C THR A 19 47.49 3.87 17.21
N LEU A 20 46.92 4.12 16.03
CA LEU A 20 47.40 5.14 15.09
C LEU A 20 46.54 6.39 15.23
N THR A 21 47.14 7.49 15.68
CA THR A 21 46.45 8.81 15.73
C THR A 21 47.05 9.77 14.71
N ALA A 22 46.21 10.36 13.87
CA ALA A 22 46.55 11.42 12.93
C ALA A 22 45.69 12.65 13.20
N THR A 23 46.30 13.74 13.66
CA THR A 23 45.59 14.98 14.00
C THR A 23 46.16 16.15 13.20
N SER A 24 45.29 16.88 12.53
CA SER A 24 45.60 18.08 11.76
C SER A 24 44.81 19.27 12.29
N GLY A 25 45.45 20.43 12.46
CA GLY A 25 44.76 21.69 12.77
C GLY A 25 44.08 22.31 11.55
N GLY A 26 44.52 21.95 10.33
CA GLY A 26 43.87 22.25 9.07
C GLY A 26 43.31 20.99 8.41
N ASP A 27 43.54 20.85 7.11
CA ASP A 27 43.08 19.70 6.33
C ASP A 27 43.91 18.43 6.62
N LEU A 28 43.29 17.26 6.50
CA LEU A 28 43.96 15.96 6.53
C LEU A 28 43.71 15.26 5.19
N LEU A 29 44.76 15.13 4.40
CA LEU A 29 44.71 14.60 3.04
C LEU A 29 45.51 13.28 2.97
N LEU A 30 44.82 12.18 2.73
CA LEU A 30 45.44 10.90 2.37
C LEU A 30 45.37 10.74 0.86
N GLY A 31 46.51 10.86 0.18
CA GLY A 31 46.60 10.73 -1.27
C GLY A 31 46.24 9.33 -1.75
N ALA A 32 45.97 9.17 -3.05
CA ALA A 32 45.49 7.91 -3.63
C ALA A 32 46.42 6.70 -3.40
N ASN A 33 47.74 6.94 -3.28
CA ASN A 33 48.74 5.92 -2.97
C ASN A 33 49.06 5.81 -1.47
N GLY A 34 48.49 6.68 -0.65
CA GLY A 34 48.72 6.71 0.78
C GLY A 34 47.97 5.59 1.50
N ALA A 35 48.53 5.12 2.61
CA ALA A 35 47.89 4.14 3.46
C ALA A 35 48.05 4.46 4.96
N LEU A 36 46.96 4.39 5.72
CA LEU A 36 46.97 4.39 7.18
C LEU A 36 46.53 3.02 7.67
N GLN A 37 47.37 2.33 8.45
CA GLN A 37 47.12 0.97 8.91
C GLN A 37 47.38 0.84 10.40
N ALA A 38 46.44 0.25 11.15
CA ALA A 38 46.61 -0.02 12.57
C ALA A 38 46.01 -1.36 12.98
N SER A 39 46.73 -2.10 13.82
CA SER A 39 46.19 -3.30 14.50
C SER A 39 45.28 -2.94 15.69
N GLY A 40 45.45 -1.74 16.26
CA GLY A 40 44.56 -1.17 17.27
C GLY A 40 43.56 -0.18 16.70
N LEU A 41 43.12 0.77 17.53
CA LEU A 41 42.31 1.91 17.11
C LEU A 41 43.07 2.77 16.07
N LEU A 42 42.40 3.13 14.98
CA LEU A 42 42.86 4.19 14.08
C LEU A 42 41.97 5.43 14.26
N GLN A 43 42.57 6.55 14.61
CA GLN A 43 41.88 7.83 14.77
C GLN A 43 42.48 8.90 13.87
N ALA A 44 41.66 9.50 13.01
CA ALA A 44 42.05 10.64 12.18
C ALA A 44 41.13 11.83 12.46
N GLN A 45 41.71 12.99 12.76
CA GLN A 45 40.99 14.21 13.13
C GLN A 45 41.54 15.39 12.31
N ALA A 46 40.65 16.12 11.63
CA ALA A 46 41.00 17.32 10.87
C ALA A 46 40.26 18.56 11.41
N GLY A 47 40.98 19.66 11.61
CA GLY A 47 40.38 20.96 11.91
C GLY A 47 39.67 21.59 10.71
N GLY A 48 40.03 21.17 9.50
CA GLY A 48 39.38 21.51 8.22
C GLY A 48 38.71 20.28 7.58
N LYS A 49 39.03 20.03 6.30
CA LYS A 49 38.54 18.88 5.51
C LYS A 49 39.34 17.61 5.83
N LEU A 50 38.66 16.46 5.87
CA LEU A 50 39.31 15.15 5.83
C LEU A 50 39.05 14.49 4.47
N GLN A 51 40.09 14.21 3.69
CA GLN A 51 39.99 13.54 2.39
C GLN A 51 40.79 12.24 2.41
N ALA A 52 40.11 11.13 2.18
CA ALA A 52 40.67 9.79 2.12
C ALA A 52 40.57 9.23 0.69
N ASP A 53 41.56 9.52 -0.15
CA ASP A 53 41.66 8.96 -1.50
C ASP A 53 42.39 7.60 -1.50
N GLY A 54 43.25 7.38 -0.52
CA GLY A 54 44.02 6.14 -0.33
C GLY A 54 43.30 5.09 0.52
N THR A 55 44.08 4.24 1.21
CA THR A 55 43.56 3.16 2.05
C THR A 55 43.69 3.48 3.54
N ILE A 56 42.60 3.38 4.29
CA ILE A 56 42.58 3.41 5.75
C ILE A 56 42.07 2.04 6.22
N SER A 57 42.89 1.29 6.94
CA SER A 57 42.56 -0.06 7.40
C SER A 57 42.83 -0.21 8.90
N GLY A 58 41.86 -0.75 9.63
CA GLY A 58 41.97 -1.01 11.07
C GLY A 58 41.53 -2.44 11.40
N GLU A 59 42.36 -3.18 12.12
CA GLU A 59 41.98 -4.51 12.65
C GLU A 59 40.98 -4.42 13.82
N GLN A 60 40.77 -3.22 14.35
CA GLN A 60 39.72 -2.88 15.32
C GLN A 60 38.83 -1.74 14.79
N ASP A 61 38.71 -0.65 15.54
CA ASP A 61 37.89 0.50 15.21
C ASP A 61 38.65 1.54 14.36
N ILE A 62 37.94 2.19 13.45
CA ILE A 62 38.35 3.43 12.80
C ILE A 62 37.42 4.56 13.22
N ARG A 63 37.99 5.70 13.66
CA ARG A 63 37.27 6.94 13.92
C ARG A 63 37.84 8.07 13.06
N LEU A 64 37.05 8.57 12.12
CA LEU A 64 37.38 9.73 11.30
C LEU A 64 36.50 10.91 11.74
N SER A 65 37.09 12.07 11.98
CA SER A 65 36.33 13.29 12.27
C SER A 65 36.92 14.52 11.58
N SER A 66 36.06 15.40 11.09
CA SER A 66 36.43 16.71 10.54
C SER A 66 35.48 17.79 11.05
N ASN A 67 35.95 19.04 11.17
CA ASN A 67 35.07 20.18 11.46
C ASN A 67 34.36 20.70 10.21
N ALA A 68 34.86 20.36 9.01
CA ALA A 68 34.27 20.69 7.73
C ALA A 68 33.80 19.41 7.01
N ASN A 69 34.21 19.23 5.76
CA ASN A 69 33.80 18.11 4.92
C ASN A 69 34.66 16.88 5.18
N THR A 70 34.06 15.70 5.14
CA THR A 70 34.77 14.42 5.03
C THR A 70 34.46 13.76 3.69
N VAL A 71 35.49 13.36 2.96
CA VAL A 71 35.37 12.68 1.67
C VAL A 71 36.12 11.36 1.71
N VAL A 72 35.44 10.25 1.42
CA VAL A 72 36.02 8.91 1.28
C VAL A 72 35.91 8.51 -0.18
N ASN A 73 37.02 8.65 -0.93
CA ASN A 73 37.11 8.25 -2.33
C ASN A 73 37.84 6.91 -2.52
N GLY A 74 38.70 6.56 -1.55
CA GLY A 74 39.42 5.30 -1.48
C GLY A 74 38.74 4.28 -0.57
N LYS A 75 39.54 3.41 0.05
CA LYS A 75 39.05 2.34 0.93
C LYS A 75 39.22 2.73 2.39
N THR A 76 38.15 2.68 3.17
CA THR A 76 38.17 2.82 4.62
C THR A 76 37.47 1.61 5.23
N VAL A 77 38.24 0.68 5.80
CA VAL A 77 37.74 -0.62 6.27
C VAL A 77 38.17 -0.87 7.71
N ALA A 78 37.19 -1.00 8.61
CA ALA A 78 37.38 -1.38 10.00
C ALA A 78 36.81 -2.78 10.24
N ASN A 79 37.56 -3.66 10.91
CA ASN A 79 37.02 -4.96 11.35
C ASN A 79 36.02 -4.83 12.52
N GLY A 80 36.09 -3.74 13.28
CA GLY A 80 35.12 -3.39 14.32
C GLY A 80 34.15 -2.31 13.86
N LEU A 81 34.18 -1.16 14.51
CA LEU A 81 33.41 0.03 14.17
C LEU A 81 34.16 0.89 13.14
N LEU A 82 33.48 1.29 12.07
CA LEU A 82 33.83 2.49 11.32
C LEU A 82 32.89 3.63 11.73
N ASN A 83 33.44 4.68 12.33
CA ASN A 83 32.69 5.91 12.67
C ASN A 83 33.27 7.11 11.94
N ILE A 84 32.46 7.76 11.11
CA ILE A 84 32.84 8.94 10.35
C ILE A 84 31.92 10.09 10.73
N LYS A 85 32.50 11.19 11.22
CA LYS A 85 31.79 12.42 11.57
C LYS A 85 32.31 13.60 10.77
N ALA A 86 31.46 14.24 9.98
CA ALA A 86 31.75 15.50 9.30
C ALA A 86 30.98 16.64 9.98
N GLY A 87 31.62 17.78 10.18
CA GLY A 87 30.95 18.99 10.68
C GLY A 87 29.99 19.60 9.66
N THR A 88 30.25 19.41 8.37
CA THR A 88 29.37 19.79 7.26
C THR A 88 28.97 18.55 6.46
N ASP A 89 29.57 18.31 5.29
CA ASP A 89 29.15 17.24 4.40
C ASP A 89 30.02 15.99 4.53
N LEU A 90 29.39 14.83 4.45
CA LEU A 90 30.07 13.54 4.33
C LEU A 90 29.78 12.94 2.97
N SER A 91 30.83 12.63 2.19
CA SER A 91 30.70 11.99 0.88
C SER A 91 31.49 10.68 0.83
N VAL A 92 30.80 9.57 0.55
CA VAL A 92 31.43 8.35 0.04
C VAL A 92 31.38 8.44 -1.48
N GLY A 93 32.51 8.80 -2.10
CA GLY A 93 32.61 9.00 -3.54
C GLY A 93 32.34 7.73 -4.33
N LYS A 94 32.16 7.83 -5.66
CA LYS A 94 31.77 6.71 -6.54
C LYS A 94 32.69 5.48 -6.44
N ASN A 95 33.99 5.69 -6.20
CA ASN A 95 34.98 4.62 -6.02
C ASN A 95 35.26 4.30 -4.54
N GLY A 96 34.61 5.03 -3.64
CA GLY A 96 34.81 4.94 -2.20
C GLY A 96 34.17 3.69 -1.61
N LEU A 97 34.88 3.08 -0.67
CA LEU A 97 34.37 2.02 0.19
C LEU A 97 34.49 2.48 1.64
N ALA A 98 33.34 2.62 2.32
CA ALA A 98 33.28 2.84 3.77
C ALA A 98 32.68 1.58 4.40
N GLN A 99 33.51 0.75 5.03
CA GLN A 99 33.09 -0.50 5.65
C GLN A 99 33.46 -0.58 7.12
N GLY A 100 32.51 -0.93 7.97
CA GLY A 100 32.75 -1.36 9.34
C GLY A 100 32.12 -2.73 9.57
N SER A 101 32.93 -3.78 9.76
CA SER A 101 32.42 -5.16 9.81
C SER A 101 31.44 -5.39 10.96
N GLY A 102 31.67 -4.79 12.14
CA GLY A 102 30.73 -4.84 13.26
C GLY A 102 29.70 -3.71 13.24
N LYS A 103 30.13 -2.49 12.92
CA LYS A 103 29.24 -1.32 12.89
C LYS A 103 29.72 -0.26 11.92
N LEU A 104 28.81 0.34 11.17
CA LEU A 104 29.06 1.53 10.37
C LEU A 104 28.23 2.70 10.88
N LEU A 105 28.90 3.78 11.24
CA LEU A 105 28.31 5.04 11.66
C LEU A 105 28.76 6.17 10.73
N LEU A 106 27.81 6.82 10.06
CA LEU A 106 28.04 7.94 9.15
C LEU A 106 27.24 9.14 9.66
N PHE A 107 27.93 10.22 10.05
CA PHE A 107 27.30 11.44 10.56
C PHE A 107 27.75 12.65 9.74
N ALA A 108 26.79 13.35 9.13
CA ALA A 108 27.00 14.63 8.47
C ALA A 108 26.24 15.74 9.20
N GLY A 109 26.91 16.87 9.48
CA GLY A 109 26.25 18.05 10.02
C GLY A 109 25.25 18.69 9.04
N GLN A 110 25.45 18.51 7.73
CA GLN A 110 24.55 18.96 6.68
C GLN A 110 24.13 17.79 5.79
N ASP A 111 24.87 17.47 4.73
CA ASP A 111 24.46 16.46 3.77
C ASP A 111 25.33 15.21 3.82
N LEU A 112 24.70 14.03 3.71
CA LEU A 112 25.37 12.76 3.50
C LEU A 112 25.12 12.27 2.07
N ARG A 113 26.20 12.11 1.29
CA ARG A 113 26.16 11.57 -0.07
C ARG A 113 26.87 10.23 -0.14
N ILE A 114 26.18 9.21 -0.63
CA ILE A 114 26.74 7.86 -0.81
C ILE A 114 26.61 7.50 -2.29
N ALA A 115 27.71 7.69 -3.03
CA ALA A 115 27.82 7.34 -4.44
C ALA A 115 28.61 6.04 -4.68
N GLY A 116 29.47 5.65 -3.75
CA GLY A 116 30.17 4.37 -3.73
C GLY A 116 29.46 3.34 -2.84
N THR A 117 30.25 2.56 -2.11
CA THR A 117 29.75 1.51 -1.21
C THR A 117 29.92 1.92 0.25
N ALA A 118 28.82 1.92 1.00
CA ALA A 118 28.81 2.04 2.46
C ALA A 118 28.19 0.77 3.05
N GLY A 119 28.91 0.03 3.89
CA GLY A 119 28.29 -1.16 4.47
C GLY A 119 28.95 -1.79 5.67
N THR A 120 28.33 -2.86 6.13
CA THR A 120 28.90 -3.77 7.11
C THR A 120 29.22 -5.11 6.45
N ALA A 121 30.11 -5.87 7.07
CA ALA A 121 30.47 -7.21 6.61
C ALA A 121 29.82 -8.24 7.54
N GLU A 122 29.38 -9.35 6.97
CA GLU A 122 28.94 -10.48 7.77
C GLU A 122 30.19 -11.18 8.32
N THR A 123 30.42 -11.07 9.62
CA THR A 123 31.47 -11.83 10.29
C THR A 123 30.79 -12.85 11.21
N ALA A 124 31.22 -14.12 11.10
CA ALA A 124 30.67 -15.23 11.88
C ALA A 124 30.70 -15.00 13.41
N ALA A 125 31.48 -14.03 13.88
CA ALA A 125 31.66 -13.70 15.30
C ALA A 125 30.65 -12.67 15.87
N THR A 126 29.91 -11.90 15.05
CA THR A 126 29.17 -10.71 15.54
C THR A 126 27.65 -10.75 15.39
N GLY A 127 27.06 -11.81 14.82
CA GLY A 127 25.61 -11.85 14.60
C GLY A 127 25.09 -10.80 13.59
N GLY A 128 26.00 -10.32 12.72
CA GLY A 128 25.76 -9.32 11.67
C GLY A 128 25.99 -7.87 12.12
N GLY A 129 26.67 -7.07 11.30
CA GLY A 129 26.99 -5.68 11.61
C GLY A 129 25.88 -4.67 11.31
N THR A 130 25.72 -3.66 12.18
CA THR A 130 24.69 -2.61 12.10
C THR A 130 25.12 -1.35 11.37
N LEU A 131 24.20 -0.70 10.65
CA LEU A 131 24.47 0.56 9.94
C LEU A 131 23.56 1.67 10.43
N ARG A 132 24.15 2.82 10.78
CA ARG A 132 23.41 4.07 11.03
C ARG A 132 24.02 5.22 10.25
N ALA A 133 23.18 5.91 9.48
CA ALA A 133 23.52 7.07 8.68
C ALA A 133 22.61 8.23 9.07
N GLU A 134 23.17 9.35 9.52
CA GLU A 134 22.39 10.54 9.90
C GLU A 134 22.96 11.80 9.25
N ALA A 135 22.05 12.64 8.75
CA ALA A 135 22.37 13.93 8.16
C ALA A 135 21.53 15.04 8.80
N GLY A 136 22.17 16.14 9.16
CA GLY A 136 21.50 17.33 9.69
C GLY A 136 20.59 18.04 8.68
N ARG A 137 20.70 17.69 7.39
CA ARG A 137 19.83 18.17 6.32
C ARG A 137 19.37 17.02 5.43
N ASP A 138 20.18 16.60 4.46
CA ASP A 138 19.73 15.63 3.45
C ASP A 138 20.60 14.37 3.36
N ILE A 139 19.99 13.25 2.96
CA ILE A 139 20.70 12.03 2.55
C ILE A 139 20.46 11.78 1.05
N PHE A 140 21.54 11.51 0.30
CA PHE A 140 21.49 11.12 -1.10
C PHE A 140 22.21 9.78 -1.29
N VAL A 141 21.48 8.75 -1.73
CA VAL A 141 22.03 7.43 -2.04
C VAL A 141 21.94 7.19 -3.54
N THR A 142 23.08 7.23 -4.22
CA THR A 142 23.22 6.86 -5.63
C THR A 142 24.03 5.57 -5.83
N GLY A 143 24.80 5.17 -4.81
CA GLY A 143 25.56 3.93 -4.76
C GLY A 143 24.86 2.83 -3.96
N THR A 144 25.63 2.07 -3.19
CA THR A 144 25.14 0.93 -2.40
C THR A 144 25.31 1.19 -0.90
N VAL A 145 24.24 0.93 -0.15
CA VAL A 145 24.22 0.91 1.31
C VAL A 145 23.79 -0.49 1.74
N THR A 146 24.62 -1.21 2.49
CA THR A 146 24.31 -2.58 2.87
C THR A 146 24.66 -2.85 4.33
N ALA A 147 23.70 -3.34 5.11
CA ALA A 147 23.95 -3.80 6.47
C ALA A 147 23.63 -5.29 6.60
N SER A 148 24.50 -6.05 7.26
CA SER A 148 24.23 -7.45 7.60
C SER A 148 23.09 -7.57 8.61
N SER A 149 23.00 -6.68 9.61
CA SER A 149 21.98 -6.62 10.66
C SER A 149 21.60 -5.13 10.86
N PRO A 150 20.44 -4.73 11.40
CA PRO A 150 19.62 -3.60 10.92
C PRO A 150 20.33 -2.34 10.37
N ALA A 151 19.70 -1.75 9.34
CA ALA A 151 20.10 -0.48 8.74
C ALA A 151 19.13 0.65 9.12
N SER A 152 19.67 1.82 9.45
CA SER A 152 18.90 3.02 9.73
C SER A 152 19.48 4.25 9.02
N LEU A 153 18.65 4.94 8.24
CA LEU A 153 18.98 6.20 7.57
C LEU A 153 18.03 7.28 8.08
N SER A 154 18.57 8.40 8.54
CA SER A 154 17.79 9.54 9.06
C SER A 154 18.29 10.87 8.52
N ALA A 155 17.42 11.61 7.84
CA ALA A 155 17.65 12.97 7.36
C ALA A 155 16.68 13.92 8.06
N GLN A 156 17.16 15.05 8.59
CA GLN A 156 16.27 16.05 9.20
C GLN A 156 15.38 16.76 8.16
N ARG A 157 15.77 16.72 6.88
CA ARG A 157 15.02 17.31 5.77
C ARG A 157 14.72 16.24 4.72
N HIS A 158 15.42 16.17 3.59
CA HIS A 158 15.04 15.28 2.49
C HIS A 158 15.92 14.03 2.40
N MET A 159 15.36 12.96 1.85
CA MET A 159 16.11 11.76 1.48
C MET A 159 15.80 11.38 0.02
N SER A 160 16.84 11.16 -0.78
CA SER A 160 16.72 10.59 -2.14
C SER A 160 17.48 9.28 -2.23
N VAL A 161 16.84 8.27 -2.80
CA VAL A 161 17.42 6.95 -3.07
C VAL A 161 17.26 6.64 -4.55
N ASP A 162 18.35 6.79 -5.29
CA ASP A 162 18.50 6.41 -6.69
C ASP A 162 19.29 5.10 -6.84
N GLY A 163 20.07 4.74 -5.81
CA GLY A 163 20.83 3.49 -5.68
C GLY A 163 20.12 2.44 -4.83
N THR A 164 20.89 1.61 -4.11
CA THR A 164 20.36 0.48 -3.34
C THR A 164 20.66 0.64 -1.85
N VAL A 165 19.65 0.46 -1.01
CA VAL A 165 19.77 0.34 0.44
C VAL A 165 19.21 -1.01 0.87
N THR A 166 20.02 -1.84 1.53
CA THR A 166 19.65 -3.21 1.89
C THR A 166 20.01 -3.55 3.34
N ALA A 167 19.06 -4.12 4.09
CA ALA A 167 19.32 -4.84 5.32
C ALA A 167 19.21 -6.36 5.05
N LEU A 168 20.32 -7.08 5.13
CA LEU A 168 20.42 -8.48 4.72
C LEU A 168 19.77 -9.45 5.72
N SER A 169 19.93 -9.23 7.03
CA SER A 169 19.42 -10.10 8.11
C SER A 169 18.78 -9.29 9.25
N GLY A 170 17.91 -8.33 8.92
CA GLY A 170 17.25 -7.48 9.91
C GLY A 170 16.38 -6.41 9.27
N ASP A 171 15.98 -5.43 10.07
CA ASP A 171 15.06 -4.35 9.66
C ASP A 171 15.80 -3.21 8.92
N LEU A 172 15.09 -2.55 8.02
CA LEU A 172 15.52 -1.30 7.38
C LEU A 172 14.56 -0.18 7.82
N THR A 173 15.14 0.89 8.37
CA THR A 173 14.40 2.11 8.73
C THR A 173 14.92 3.28 7.92
N THR A 174 14.02 4.03 7.30
CA THR A 174 14.32 5.28 6.59
C THR A 174 13.40 6.38 7.10
N GLN A 175 13.98 7.49 7.55
CA GLN A 175 13.24 8.61 8.10
C GLN A 175 13.73 9.92 7.46
N ALA A 176 12.85 10.62 6.77
CA ALA A 176 13.06 11.98 6.29
C ALA A 176 12.15 12.93 7.08
N GLY A 177 12.67 14.07 7.57
CA GLY A 177 11.86 15.10 8.21
C GLY A 177 10.99 15.91 7.24
N GLY A 178 11.37 15.93 5.96
CA GLY A 178 10.59 16.37 4.81
C GLY A 178 10.33 15.18 3.90
N ASP A 179 10.60 15.34 2.60
CA ASP A 179 10.26 14.34 1.59
C ASP A 179 11.24 13.15 1.51
N LEU A 180 10.69 11.97 1.25
CA LEU A 180 11.44 10.76 0.88
C LEU A 180 11.13 10.40 -0.57
N ARG A 181 12.16 10.42 -1.43
CA ARG A 181 12.08 9.98 -2.82
C ARG A 181 12.83 8.68 -3.04
N VAL A 182 12.18 7.69 -3.66
CA VAL A 182 12.83 6.49 -4.20
C VAL A 182 12.64 6.49 -5.71
N ALA A 183 13.70 6.81 -6.45
CA ALA A 183 13.61 6.90 -7.91
C ALA A 183 13.39 5.54 -8.57
N ALA A 184 13.14 5.52 -9.88
CA ALA A 184 12.86 4.29 -10.63
C ALA A 184 13.97 3.22 -10.53
N SER A 185 15.25 3.64 -10.44
CA SER A 185 16.38 2.73 -10.18
C SER A 185 16.59 2.42 -8.70
N GLY A 186 15.99 3.22 -7.83
CA GLY A 186 16.11 3.19 -6.39
C GLY A 186 15.54 1.91 -5.78
N ARG A 187 16.23 1.38 -4.78
CA ARG A 187 15.81 0.17 -4.05
C ARG A 187 15.95 0.34 -2.55
N LEU A 188 14.89 0.04 -1.82
CA LEU A 188 14.91 -0.18 -0.37
C LEU A 188 14.52 -1.63 -0.11
N GLN A 189 15.41 -2.42 0.47
CA GLN A 189 15.19 -3.85 0.68
C GLN A 189 15.56 -4.27 2.10
N SER A 190 14.75 -5.13 2.68
CA SER A 190 14.94 -5.66 4.03
C SER A 190 14.56 -7.12 4.05
N SER A 191 15.30 -7.99 4.73
CA SER A 191 14.83 -9.35 5.05
C SER A 191 13.87 -9.37 6.24
N GLY A 192 13.99 -8.39 7.14
CA GLY A 192 13.05 -8.13 8.21
C GLY A 192 11.97 -7.13 7.76
N LYS A 193 11.62 -6.24 8.69
CA LYS A 193 10.68 -5.15 8.45
C LYS A 193 11.32 -4.04 7.61
N LEU A 194 10.53 -3.37 6.77
CA LEU A 194 10.89 -2.10 6.15
C LEU A 194 9.96 -1.00 6.67
N ASP A 195 10.51 -0.02 7.38
CA ASP A 195 9.79 1.19 7.78
C ASP A 195 10.34 2.40 7.02
N ALA A 196 9.50 3.07 6.23
CA ALA A 196 9.84 4.31 5.55
C ALA A 196 8.88 5.43 5.93
N LYS A 197 9.42 6.52 6.48
CA LYS A 197 8.64 7.66 6.98
C LYS A 197 9.14 8.96 6.40
N ALA A 198 8.20 9.83 6.02
CA ALA A 198 8.46 11.19 5.58
C ALA A 198 7.61 12.16 6.39
N GLY A 199 8.26 13.20 6.92
CA GLY A 199 7.58 14.34 7.52
C GLY A 199 6.90 15.24 6.48
N GLY A 200 7.25 15.09 5.19
CA GLY A 200 6.53 15.64 4.04
C GLY A 200 5.87 14.52 3.23
N ASP A 201 6.21 14.45 1.95
CA ASP A 201 5.67 13.47 0.99
C ASP A 201 6.57 12.23 0.86
N ILE A 202 5.98 11.08 0.51
CA ILE A 202 6.70 9.92 -0.03
C ILE A 202 6.43 9.87 -1.54
N ASP A 203 7.47 9.84 -2.36
CA ASP A 203 7.37 9.62 -3.80
C ASP A 203 8.27 8.46 -4.23
N SER A 204 7.66 7.35 -4.65
CA SER A 204 8.38 6.16 -5.10
C SER A 204 8.05 5.84 -6.54
N ASP A 205 9.07 5.55 -7.34
CA ASP A 205 8.97 4.87 -8.64
C ASP A 205 9.80 3.57 -8.67
N GLY A 206 10.53 3.29 -7.58
CA GLY A 206 11.50 2.20 -7.48
C GLY A 206 10.96 0.90 -6.88
N THR A 207 11.85 0.13 -6.25
CA THR A 207 11.50 -1.12 -5.56
C THR A 207 11.60 -0.96 -4.04
N LEU A 208 10.50 -1.22 -3.32
CA LEU A 208 10.49 -1.31 -1.86
C LEU A 208 10.06 -2.72 -1.47
N ALA A 209 10.94 -3.49 -0.85
CA ALA A 209 10.65 -4.88 -0.50
C ALA A 209 11.05 -5.20 0.94
N ALA A 210 10.16 -5.88 1.65
CA ALA A 210 10.40 -6.41 2.98
C ALA A 210 10.17 -7.92 2.98
N GLY A 211 11.06 -8.68 3.59
CA GLY A 211 10.80 -10.08 3.93
C GLY A 211 9.71 -10.18 5.00
N GLY A 212 9.68 -9.24 5.94
CA GLY A 212 8.60 -9.10 6.93
C GLY A 212 7.52 -8.08 6.55
N ALA A 213 7.10 -7.30 7.54
CA ALA A 213 6.12 -6.24 7.33
C ALA A 213 6.75 -5.03 6.63
N LEU A 214 5.94 -4.29 5.87
CA LEU A 214 6.35 -3.07 5.19
C LEU A 214 5.42 -1.93 5.60
N ALA A 215 5.97 -0.80 6.03
CA ALA A 215 5.20 0.39 6.40
C ALA A 215 5.74 1.63 5.68
N LEU A 216 4.85 2.34 4.99
CA LEU A 216 5.09 3.62 4.35
C LEU A 216 4.18 4.66 4.99
N ALA A 217 4.75 5.72 5.57
CA ALA A 217 3.96 6.78 6.19
C ALA A 217 4.46 8.16 5.79
N ALA A 218 3.64 8.90 5.05
CA ALA A 218 3.84 10.31 4.74
C ALA A 218 2.88 11.15 5.58
N THR A 219 3.35 12.27 6.17
CA THR A 219 2.41 13.22 6.77
C THR A 219 1.68 14.05 5.71
N GLY A 220 2.33 14.25 4.56
CA GLY A 220 1.75 14.83 3.35
C GLY A 220 1.13 13.77 2.46
N ASP A 221 1.55 13.75 1.20
CA ASP A 221 1.05 12.82 0.19
C ASP A 221 1.96 11.61 0.03
N ALA A 222 1.38 10.44 -0.22
CA ALA A 222 2.11 9.24 -0.61
C ALA A 222 1.80 8.91 -2.09
N ARG A 223 2.80 8.99 -2.97
CA ARG A 223 2.69 8.71 -4.40
C ARG A 223 3.55 7.49 -4.75
N LEU A 224 2.90 6.36 -4.99
CA LEU A 224 3.55 5.06 -5.07
C LEU A 224 3.45 4.46 -6.47
N GLY A 225 4.59 4.45 -7.16
CA GLY A 225 4.88 3.74 -8.40
C GLY A 225 5.83 2.56 -8.15
N GLY A 226 6.26 1.92 -9.24
CA GLY A 226 7.20 0.80 -9.19
C GLY A 226 6.62 -0.43 -8.48
N THR A 227 7.46 -1.14 -7.73
CA THR A 227 7.11 -2.39 -7.04
C THR A 227 7.23 -2.23 -5.53
N ILE A 228 6.17 -2.53 -4.80
CA ILE A 228 6.14 -2.48 -3.33
C ILE A 228 5.64 -3.83 -2.82
N ALA A 229 6.45 -4.53 -2.03
CA ALA A 229 6.15 -5.91 -1.64
C ALA A 229 6.50 -6.21 -0.17
N ALA A 230 5.50 -6.63 0.60
CA ALA A 230 5.69 -7.29 1.90
C ALA A 230 5.58 -8.80 1.70
N LEU A 231 6.71 -9.50 1.65
CA LEU A 231 6.81 -10.87 1.15
C LEU A 231 6.44 -11.94 2.17
N GLY A 232 6.39 -11.61 3.47
CA GLY A 232 6.05 -12.57 4.53
C GLY A 232 7.04 -13.74 4.65
N THR A 233 8.24 -13.62 4.09
CA THR A 233 9.30 -14.60 4.29
C THR A 233 9.77 -14.50 5.74
N SER A 234 9.73 -15.60 6.48
CA SER A 234 10.29 -15.69 7.83
C SER A 234 11.66 -15.03 7.84
N ALA A 235 11.83 -13.95 8.62
CA ALA A 235 13.16 -13.54 9.00
C ALA A 235 13.79 -14.79 9.60
N GLN A 236 14.89 -15.29 9.03
CA GLN A 236 15.66 -16.35 9.65
C GLN A 236 16.14 -15.78 10.99
N GLY A 237 15.35 -16.03 12.03
CA GLY A 237 15.80 -15.86 13.40
C GLY A 237 17.11 -16.61 13.52
N THR A 238 18.06 -15.97 14.19
CA THR A 238 19.34 -16.51 14.66
C THR A 238 19.40 -18.04 14.60
N PRO A 239 20.40 -18.65 13.95
CA PRO A 239 20.55 -20.10 13.92
C PRO A 239 20.31 -20.65 15.34
N PRO A 240 19.41 -21.63 15.51
CA PRO A 240 19.16 -22.16 16.84
C PRO A 240 20.50 -22.61 17.43
N ALA A 241 20.75 -22.26 18.70
CA ALA A 241 21.82 -22.89 19.46
C ALA A 241 21.68 -24.42 19.31
N PRO A 242 22.78 -25.20 19.30
CA PRO A 242 22.71 -26.65 19.16
C PRO A 242 21.72 -27.23 20.19
N GLY A 243 20.57 -27.74 19.72
CA GLY A 243 19.49 -28.28 20.57
C GLY A 243 18.25 -27.38 20.78
N GLY A 244 18.20 -26.17 20.23
CA GLY A 244 17.01 -25.30 20.28
C GLY A 244 16.00 -25.59 19.15
N ARG A 245 14.70 -25.63 19.46
CA ARG A 245 13.65 -25.65 18.43
C ARG A 245 13.63 -24.28 17.74
N SER A 246 13.82 -24.25 16.41
CA SER A 246 13.56 -23.06 15.61
C SER A 246 12.08 -22.71 15.73
N LEU A 247 11.75 -21.68 16.52
CA LEU A 247 10.43 -21.06 16.46
C LEU A 247 10.43 -20.09 15.29
N SER A 248 10.13 -20.61 14.11
CA SER A 248 9.74 -19.81 12.96
C SER A 248 8.48 -19.03 13.34
N VAL A 249 8.61 -17.79 13.82
CA VAL A 249 7.47 -16.88 13.92
C VAL A 249 7.20 -16.44 12.48
N PRO A 250 6.02 -16.74 11.91
CA PRO A 250 5.68 -16.26 10.58
C PRO A 250 5.80 -14.74 10.57
N ALA A 251 6.64 -14.18 9.70
CA ALA A 251 6.60 -12.75 9.48
C ALA A 251 5.23 -12.42 8.88
N SER A 252 4.53 -11.42 9.44
CA SER A 252 3.11 -11.25 9.12
C SER A 252 2.86 -10.97 7.63
N GLY A 253 3.87 -10.43 6.93
CA GLY A 253 3.80 -10.05 5.52
C GLY A 253 2.86 -8.87 5.29
N ASP A 254 2.52 -8.16 6.37
CA ASP A 254 1.55 -7.07 6.30
C ASP A 254 2.18 -5.83 5.66
N LEU A 255 1.40 -5.16 4.83
CA LEU A 255 1.74 -3.91 4.20
C LEU A 255 0.82 -2.81 4.71
N SER A 256 1.39 -1.74 5.24
CA SER A 256 0.67 -0.53 5.60
C SER A 256 1.19 0.66 4.82
N VAL A 257 0.27 1.43 4.27
CA VAL A 257 0.56 2.66 3.52
C VAL A 257 -0.37 3.75 4.00
N SER A 258 0.18 4.88 4.45
CA SER A 258 -0.59 6.04 4.83
C SER A 258 -0.08 7.32 4.18
N GLY A 259 -1.00 8.08 3.59
CA GLY A 259 -0.82 9.48 3.24
C GLY A 259 -1.66 10.34 4.18
N GLY A 260 -1.03 11.25 4.93
CA GLY A 260 -1.73 12.15 5.84
C GLY A 260 -2.70 13.10 5.11
N ARG A 261 -2.47 13.37 3.83
CA ARG A 261 -3.43 14.01 2.91
C ARG A 261 -3.91 13.01 1.87
N ASP A 262 -3.16 12.81 0.78
CA ASP A 262 -3.59 11.95 -0.32
C ASP A 262 -2.70 10.71 -0.45
N LEU A 263 -3.29 9.60 -0.86
CA LEU A 263 -2.58 8.39 -1.25
C LEU A 263 -2.89 8.08 -2.72
N THR A 264 -1.85 8.05 -3.55
CA THR A 264 -1.95 7.69 -4.97
C THR A 264 -1.11 6.46 -5.27
N ILE A 265 -1.74 5.40 -5.73
CA ILE A 265 -1.07 4.25 -6.34
C ILE A 265 -1.03 4.52 -7.84
N LYS A 266 0.14 4.87 -8.37
CA LYS A 266 0.35 5.31 -9.75
C LYS A 266 -0.02 4.20 -10.74
N GLN A 267 -0.31 4.60 -11.98
CA GLN A 267 -0.48 3.66 -13.08
C GLN A 267 0.77 2.77 -13.23
N GLY A 268 0.56 1.46 -13.42
CA GLY A 268 1.65 0.49 -13.56
C GLY A 268 2.30 0.06 -12.25
N ALA A 269 1.99 0.70 -11.12
CA ALA A 269 2.47 0.28 -9.81
C ALA A 269 1.96 -1.13 -9.46
N GLN A 270 2.81 -1.93 -8.82
CA GLN A 270 2.50 -3.26 -8.30
C GLN A 270 2.74 -3.29 -6.81
N VAL A 271 1.66 -3.36 -6.02
CA VAL A 271 1.72 -3.30 -4.56
C VAL A 271 1.12 -4.57 -3.98
N GLN A 272 1.92 -5.35 -3.26
CA GLN A 272 1.57 -6.72 -2.88
C GLN A 272 1.90 -7.00 -1.41
N ALA A 273 1.01 -7.73 -0.73
CA ALA A 273 1.19 -8.17 0.64
C ALA A 273 0.91 -9.68 0.76
N ALA A 274 1.87 -10.44 1.30
CA ALA A 274 1.65 -11.83 1.71
C ALA A 274 0.79 -11.92 2.98
N GLY A 275 0.63 -10.81 3.70
CA GLY A 275 -0.29 -10.63 4.81
C GLY A 275 -1.48 -9.75 4.44
N ALA A 276 -1.91 -8.92 5.38
CA ALA A 276 -2.94 -7.91 5.15
C ALA A 276 -2.34 -6.66 4.48
N LEU A 277 -3.12 -5.99 3.63
CA LEU A 277 -2.74 -4.71 3.04
C LEU A 277 -3.71 -3.63 3.54
N ASN A 278 -3.17 -2.61 4.19
CA ASN A 278 -3.93 -1.44 4.65
C ASN A 278 -3.41 -0.18 3.96
N ALA A 279 -4.23 0.43 3.10
CA ALA A 279 -3.95 1.70 2.45
C ALA A 279 -4.94 2.77 2.92
N SER A 280 -4.43 3.82 3.56
CA SER A 280 -5.23 4.90 4.12
C SER A 280 -4.79 6.29 3.66
N ALA A 281 -5.78 7.15 3.43
CA ALA A 281 -5.58 8.55 3.11
C ALA A 281 -6.38 9.44 4.08
N GLY A 282 -5.75 10.49 4.60
CA GLY A 282 -6.45 11.50 5.40
C GLY A 282 -7.45 12.35 4.60
N ARG A 283 -7.41 12.26 3.27
CA ARG A 283 -8.28 12.97 2.35
C ARG A 283 -8.71 12.09 1.19
N ASP A 284 -7.89 11.91 0.15
CA ASP A 284 -8.27 11.16 -1.05
C ASP A 284 -7.36 9.96 -1.31
N LEU A 285 -7.95 8.85 -1.73
CA LEU A 285 -7.25 7.64 -2.18
C LEU A 285 -7.53 7.43 -3.67
N SER A 286 -6.49 7.37 -4.49
CA SER A 286 -6.58 6.99 -5.90
C SER A 286 -5.74 5.74 -6.18
N VAL A 287 -6.37 4.71 -6.73
CA VAL A 287 -5.73 3.45 -7.11
C VAL A 287 -5.79 3.30 -8.63
N SER A 288 -4.73 3.72 -9.31
CA SER A 288 -4.57 3.52 -10.76
C SER A 288 -3.72 2.28 -11.11
N GLY A 289 -2.89 1.82 -10.17
CA GLY A 289 -2.10 0.59 -10.29
C GLY A 289 -2.82 -0.65 -9.77
N ALA A 290 -2.04 -1.67 -9.43
CA ALA A 290 -2.53 -2.92 -8.85
C ALA A 290 -2.19 -3.04 -7.36
N LEU A 291 -3.19 -3.36 -6.56
CA LEU A 291 -3.07 -3.77 -5.15
C LEU A 291 -3.50 -5.23 -5.01
N ALA A 292 -2.69 -6.05 -4.34
CA ALA A 292 -3.04 -7.42 -4.02
C ALA A 292 -2.64 -7.81 -2.59
N SER A 293 -3.48 -8.59 -1.91
CA SER A 293 -3.17 -9.17 -0.61
C SER A 293 -3.63 -10.62 -0.50
N VAL A 294 -2.88 -11.42 0.27
CA VAL A 294 -3.28 -12.80 0.59
C VAL A 294 -4.29 -12.82 1.75
N ARG A 295 -4.17 -11.89 2.72
CA ARG A 295 -5.19 -11.66 3.75
C ARG A 295 -6.00 -10.42 3.40
N ASP A 296 -6.66 -9.83 4.40
CA ASP A 296 -7.59 -8.72 4.20
C ASP A 296 -6.92 -7.51 3.52
N LEU A 297 -7.67 -6.91 2.59
CA LEU A 297 -7.34 -5.64 1.93
C LEU A 297 -8.26 -4.56 2.46
N THR A 298 -7.70 -3.51 3.05
CA THR A 298 -8.45 -2.32 3.47
C THR A 298 -7.98 -1.11 2.69
N LEU A 299 -8.94 -0.41 2.10
CA LEU A 299 -8.78 0.85 1.38
C LEU A 299 -9.66 1.90 2.06
N ALA A 300 -9.04 2.93 2.63
CA ALA A 300 -9.77 3.95 3.38
C ALA A 300 -9.35 5.36 2.96
N ALA A 301 -10.34 6.21 2.67
CA ALA A 301 -10.15 7.64 2.48
C ALA A 301 -11.13 8.41 3.37
N ALA A 302 -10.75 9.57 3.89
CA ALA A 302 -11.70 10.42 4.61
C ALA A 302 -12.74 11.06 3.68
N ARG A 303 -12.37 11.31 2.42
CA ARG A 303 -13.24 11.88 1.38
C ARG A 303 -13.46 10.90 0.24
N ASP A 304 -12.59 10.87 -0.75
CA ASP A 304 -12.91 10.20 -2.00
C ASP A 304 -11.96 9.01 -2.19
N ALA A 305 -12.52 7.80 -2.30
CA ALA A 305 -11.79 6.58 -2.62
C ALA A 305 -12.13 6.15 -4.05
N ARG A 306 -11.15 6.26 -4.95
CA ARG A 306 -11.29 5.97 -6.38
C ARG A 306 -10.38 4.82 -6.80
N VAL A 307 -10.96 3.84 -7.49
CA VAL A 307 -10.24 2.70 -8.08
C VAL A 307 -10.41 2.74 -9.60
N ASP A 308 -9.32 3.07 -10.30
CA ASP A 308 -9.18 3.04 -11.76
C ASP A 308 -8.46 1.77 -12.25
N GLY A 309 -7.57 1.22 -11.42
CA GLY A 309 -6.83 -0.02 -11.64
C GLY A 309 -7.49 -1.22 -10.95
N SER A 310 -6.70 -2.04 -10.25
CA SER A 310 -7.20 -3.26 -9.59
C SER A 310 -6.86 -3.29 -8.10
N ALA A 311 -7.83 -3.69 -7.28
CA ALA A 311 -7.66 -4.00 -5.87
C ALA A 311 -8.23 -5.40 -5.61
N ALA A 312 -7.37 -6.37 -5.28
CA ALA A 312 -7.74 -7.76 -5.12
C ALA A 312 -7.25 -8.33 -3.77
N SER A 313 -8.06 -9.20 -3.17
CA SER A 313 -7.73 -9.90 -1.93
C SER A 313 -8.14 -11.37 -2.02
N ASP A 314 -7.27 -12.27 -1.56
CA ASP A 314 -7.60 -13.70 -1.38
C ASP A 314 -8.42 -13.94 -0.08
N ALA A 315 -8.73 -12.88 0.66
CA ALA A 315 -9.61 -12.90 1.82
C ALA A 315 -10.70 -11.81 1.66
N LYS A 316 -10.86 -10.93 2.65
CA LYS A 316 -11.85 -9.84 2.61
C LYS A 316 -11.29 -8.60 1.94
N LEU A 317 -12.17 -7.81 1.35
CA LEU A 317 -11.85 -6.46 0.87
C LEU A 317 -12.82 -5.46 1.50
N THR A 318 -12.29 -4.44 2.15
CA THR A 318 -13.07 -3.31 2.69
C THR A 318 -12.66 -2.01 2.00
N LEU A 319 -13.65 -1.27 1.49
CA LEU A 319 -13.48 0.02 0.83
C LEU A 319 -14.33 1.08 1.53
N ASN A 320 -13.70 2.11 2.10
CA ASN A 320 -14.37 3.15 2.87
C ASN A 320 -14.04 4.54 2.32
N GLY A 321 -15.05 5.41 2.27
CA GLY A 321 -14.92 6.80 1.84
C GLY A 321 -16.14 7.62 2.22
N ARG A 322 -16.06 8.95 2.09
CA ARG A 322 -17.26 9.77 1.91
C ARG A 322 -17.88 9.47 0.54
N ASN A 323 -17.09 9.49 -0.52
CA ASN A 323 -17.51 9.02 -1.83
C ASN A 323 -16.63 7.87 -2.30
N ILE A 324 -17.23 6.90 -2.97
CA ILE A 324 -16.53 5.76 -3.55
C ILE A 324 -16.78 5.72 -5.05
N THR A 325 -15.72 5.55 -5.84
CA THR A 325 -15.83 5.33 -7.28
C THR A 325 -14.98 4.15 -7.71
N VAL A 326 -15.61 3.15 -8.33
CA VAL A 326 -14.91 2.13 -9.13
C VAL A 326 -15.14 2.50 -10.59
N ALA A 327 -14.09 3.01 -11.24
CA ALA A 327 -14.16 3.52 -12.61
C ALA A 327 -14.43 2.41 -13.62
N ASP A 328 -14.65 2.76 -14.89
CA ASP A 328 -14.94 1.84 -16.01
C ASP A 328 -13.96 0.65 -16.12
N LYS A 329 -12.66 0.91 -15.93
CA LYS A 329 -11.60 -0.11 -15.92
C LYS A 329 -11.30 -0.66 -14.52
N GLY A 330 -11.91 -0.07 -13.50
CA GLY A 330 -11.71 -0.41 -12.10
C GLY A 330 -12.19 -1.83 -11.78
N LEU A 331 -11.37 -2.56 -11.02
CA LEU A 331 -11.72 -3.87 -10.46
C LEU A 331 -11.49 -3.85 -8.95
N VAL A 332 -12.53 -4.18 -8.19
CA VAL A 332 -12.42 -4.53 -6.76
C VAL A 332 -12.88 -5.97 -6.56
N GLN A 333 -12.01 -6.83 -6.03
CA GLN A 333 -12.28 -8.26 -5.89
C GLN A 333 -11.87 -8.80 -4.52
N ALA A 334 -12.78 -9.50 -3.86
CA ALA A 334 -12.51 -10.30 -2.67
C ALA A 334 -12.80 -11.77 -2.97
N ALA A 335 -11.93 -12.69 -2.54
CA ALA A 335 -12.23 -14.12 -2.60
C ALA A 335 -13.25 -14.57 -1.54
N ASP A 336 -13.37 -13.81 -0.45
CA ASP A 336 -14.41 -13.99 0.57
C ASP A 336 -15.45 -12.86 0.48
N THR A 337 -15.46 -11.95 1.44
CA THR A 337 -16.45 -10.87 1.56
C THR A 337 -15.92 -9.56 0.99
N LEU A 338 -16.73 -8.86 0.19
CA LEU A 338 -16.47 -7.49 -0.25
C LEU A 338 -17.45 -6.53 0.41
N THR A 339 -16.92 -5.56 1.16
CA THR A 339 -17.70 -4.49 1.78
C THR A 339 -17.23 -3.13 1.28
N ALA A 340 -18.13 -2.36 0.67
CA ALA A 340 -17.89 -0.96 0.34
C ALA A 340 -18.90 -0.08 1.08
N THR A 341 -18.41 0.93 1.81
CA THR A 341 -19.24 1.88 2.56
C THR A 341 -18.86 3.32 2.22
N ALA A 342 -19.79 4.02 1.57
CA ALA A 342 -19.69 5.45 1.28
C ALA A 342 -20.62 6.23 2.22
N ALA A 343 -20.09 7.23 2.94
CA ALA A 343 -20.94 8.08 3.79
C ALA A 343 -21.91 8.97 2.97
N GLY A 344 -21.49 9.32 1.75
CA GLY A 344 -22.24 10.04 0.72
C GLY A 344 -22.57 9.12 -0.46
N SER A 345 -21.98 9.38 -1.62
CA SER A 345 -22.33 8.70 -2.88
C SER A 345 -21.37 7.56 -3.26
N MET A 346 -21.90 6.56 -3.96
CA MET A 346 -21.10 5.46 -4.52
C MET A 346 -21.43 5.25 -6.00
N GLN A 347 -20.40 5.15 -6.83
CA GLN A 347 -20.51 4.83 -8.25
C GLN A 347 -19.66 3.62 -8.63
N ILE A 348 -20.26 2.60 -9.24
CA ILE A 348 -19.59 1.40 -9.74
C ILE A 348 -19.81 1.30 -11.26
N ALA A 349 -18.87 1.86 -12.02
CA ALA A 349 -18.84 1.75 -13.48
C ALA A 349 -18.07 0.50 -13.95
N GLY A 350 -17.10 0.03 -13.16
CA GLY A 350 -16.29 -1.15 -13.44
C GLY A 350 -16.85 -2.43 -12.84
N ARG A 351 -16.01 -3.20 -12.15
CA ARG A 351 -16.38 -4.51 -11.58
C ARG A 351 -16.12 -4.57 -10.07
N ALA A 352 -17.13 -4.98 -9.32
CA ALA A 352 -17.05 -5.25 -7.90
C ALA A 352 -17.50 -6.70 -7.63
N LEU A 353 -16.57 -7.55 -7.18
CA LEU A 353 -16.78 -9.00 -7.10
C LEU A 353 -16.45 -9.53 -5.71
N ALA A 354 -17.34 -10.35 -5.15
CA ALA A 354 -17.09 -11.14 -3.96
C ALA A 354 -17.20 -12.63 -4.29
N GLY A 355 -16.29 -13.44 -3.74
CA GLY A 355 -16.41 -14.89 -3.83
C GLY A 355 -17.56 -15.43 -2.98
N ARG A 356 -17.94 -14.72 -1.90
CA ARG A 356 -19.11 -14.99 -1.06
C ARG A 356 -20.02 -13.78 -1.02
N ASP A 357 -20.13 -13.10 0.12
CA ASP A 357 -21.09 -12.04 0.35
C ASP A 357 -20.54 -10.69 -0.12
N GLN A 358 -21.42 -9.87 -0.70
CA GLN A 358 -21.09 -8.52 -1.14
C GLN A 358 -22.06 -7.51 -0.55
N THR A 359 -21.51 -6.47 0.09
CA THR A 359 -22.30 -5.32 0.58
C THR A 359 -21.78 -4.02 -0.02
N LEU A 360 -22.64 -3.30 -0.72
CA LEU A 360 -22.40 -1.96 -1.24
C LEU A 360 -23.40 -1.00 -0.59
N SER A 361 -22.91 -0.13 0.29
CA SER A 361 -23.75 0.81 1.04
C SER A 361 -23.31 2.25 0.81
N ALA A 362 -24.25 3.10 0.41
CA ALA A 362 -24.09 4.53 0.26
C ALA A 362 -25.08 5.26 1.17
N GLY A 363 -24.63 6.33 1.84
CA GLY A 363 -25.50 7.16 2.65
C GLY A 363 -26.53 7.94 1.82
N ASP A 364 -26.10 8.47 0.67
CA ASP A 364 -26.94 9.21 -0.27
C ASP A 364 -27.35 8.32 -1.44
N SER A 365 -26.67 8.41 -2.58
CA SER A 365 -27.01 7.67 -3.81
C SER A 365 -26.01 6.54 -4.12
N LEU A 366 -26.52 5.43 -4.64
CA LEU A 366 -25.72 4.33 -5.18
C LEU A 366 -26.05 4.16 -6.68
N SER A 367 -25.06 4.33 -7.55
CA SER A 367 -25.19 4.06 -8.99
C SER A 367 -24.28 2.91 -9.41
N ILE A 368 -24.81 1.95 -10.16
CA ILE A 368 -24.06 0.84 -10.74
C ILE A 368 -24.34 0.83 -12.23
N ASP A 369 -23.32 1.07 -13.04
CA ASP A 369 -23.34 0.94 -14.50
C ASP A 369 -22.54 -0.27 -14.98
N GLY A 370 -21.69 -0.82 -14.09
CA GLY A 370 -20.88 -2.00 -14.34
C GLY A 370 -21.43 -3.26 -13.65
N THR A 371 -20.55 -4.07 -13.06
CA THR A 371 -20.93 -5.35 -12.43
C THR A 371 -20.79 -5.31 -10.91
N ALA A 372 -21.80 -5.80 -10.21
CA ALA A 372 -21.74 -6.17 -8.79
C ALA A 372 -22.14 -7.64 -8.65
N ALA A 373 -21.23 -8.51 -8.20
CA ALA A 373 -21.50 -9.94 -8.09
C ALA A 373 -21.01 -10.58 -6.78
N ALA A 374 -21.92 -11.28 -6.11
CA ALA A 374 -21.68 -12.20 -5.00
C ALA A 374 -21.73 -13.64 -5.53
N LEU A 375 -20.57 -14.22 -5.85
CA LEU A 375 -20.48 -15.43 -6.69
C LEU A 375 -20.98 -16.72 -6.01
N LYS A 376 -20.98 -16.77 -4.67
CA LYS A 376 -21.47 -17.91 -3.87
C LYS A 376 -22.26 -17.48 -2.64
N GLY A 377 -22.66 -16.21 -2.59
CA GLY A 377 -23.24 -15.58 -1.41
C GLY A 377 -24.29 -14.54 -1.75
N ASP A 378 -24.62 -13.72 -0.76
CA ASP A 378 -25.66 -12.73 -0.85
C ASP A 378 -25.12 -11.39 -1.37
N LEU A 379 -25.93 -10.70 -2.18
CA LEU A 379 -25.65 -9.34 -2.65
C LEU A 379 -26.59 -8.35 -1.97
N SER A 380 -26.04 -7.40 -1.23
CA SER A 380 -26.77 -6.29 -0.60
C SER A 380 -26.35 -4.96 -1.21
N LEU A 381 -27.32 -4.23 -1.77
CA LEU A 381 -27.17 -2.90 -2.34
C LEU A 381 -28.05 -1.92 -1.57
N THR A 382 -27.46 -0.88 -0.98
CA THR A 382 -28.20 0.07 -0.15
C THR A 382 -27.83 1.51 -0.49
N ALA A 383 -28.83 2.33 -0.81
CA ALA A 383 -28.77 3.79 -0.76
C ALA A 383 -29.66 4.23 0.41
N THR A 384 -29.09 4.71 1.51
CA THR A 384 -29.84 4.88 2.77
C THR A 384 -30.87 6.00 2.69
N ARG A 385 -30.49 7.15 2.11
CA ARG A 385 -31.38 8.33 1.99
C ARG A 385 -31.79 8.62 0.56
N GLY A 386 -30.94 8.28 -0.41
CA GLY A 386 -31.12 8.65 -1.80
C GLY A 386 -31.48 7.49 -2.70
N ASP A 387 -31.24 7.70 -3.98
CA ASP A 387 -31.66 6.80 -5.04
C ASP A 387 -30.68 5.64 -5.23
N LEU A 388 -31.23 4.49 -5.63
CA LEU A 388 -30.46 3.36 -6.15
C LEU A 388 -30.70 3.25 -7.65
N ILE A 389 -29.63 3.40 -8.44
CA ILE A 389 -29.67 3.34 -9.90
C ILE A 389 -28.84 2.14 -10.36
N LEU A 390 -29.50 1.17 -10.97
CA LEU A 390 -28.88 0.06 -11.70
C LEU A 390 -29.02 0.39 -13.19
N GLY A 391 -27.99 1.01 -13.77
CA GLY A 391 -27.99 1.51 -15.15
C GLY A 391 -28.16 0.41 -16.20
N ALA A 392 -28.42 0.79 -17.44
CA ALA A 392 -28.75 -0.17 -18.50
C ALA A 392 -27.63 -1.19 -18.80
N ALA A 393 -26.38 -0.81 -18.61
CA ALA A 393 -25.22 -1.70 -18.78
C ALA A 393 -24.93 -2.58 -17.55
N SER A 394 -25.66 -2.34 -16.46
CA SER A 394 -25.35 -2.92 -15.16
C SER A 394 -25.73 -4.39 -15.06
N ARG A 395 -24.93 -5.15 -14.30
CA ARG A 395 -25.17 -6.57 -14.01
C ARG A 395 -25.02 -6.84 -12.52
N GLN A 396 -26.11 -7.20 -11.88
CA GLN A 396 -26.15 -7.63 -10.49
C GLN A 396 -26.36 -9.14 -10.44
N GLN A 397 -25.50 -9.85 -9.71
CA GLN A 397 -25.58 -11.30 -9.59
C GLN A 397 -25.37 -11.73 -8.14
N ALA A 398 -26.26 -12.59 -7.64
CA ALA A 398 -26.06 -13.32 -6.39
C ALA A 398 -26.36 -14.79 -6.62
N ASP A 399 -25.51 -15.69 -6.14
CA ASP A 399 -25.87 -17.11 -6.04
C ASP A 399 -26.84 -17.34 -4.86
N GLY A 400 -26.73 -16.51 -3.83
CA GLY A 400 -27.67 -16.42 -2.73
C GLY A 400 -28.84 -15.46 -2.99
N MET A 401 -29.17 -14.67 -1.97
CA MET A 401 -30.19 -13.63 -2.02
C MET A 401 -29.61 -12.34 -2.64
N LEU A 402 -30.42 -11.62 -3.40
CA LEU A 402 -30.13 -10.25 -3.82
C LEU A 402 -31.13 -9.30 -3.15
N THR A 403 -30.61 -8.37 -2.35
CA THR A 403 -31.40 -7.29 -1.75
C THR A 403 -30.94 -5.94 -2.26
N ALA A 404 -31.86 -5.15 -2.77
CA ALA A 404 -31.63 -3.78 -3.22
C ALA A 404 -32.59 -2.83 -2.51
N THR A 405 -32.08 -1.86 -1.75
CA THR A 405 -32.87 -0.92 -0.97
C THR A 405 -32.47 0.51 -1.29
N ALA A 406 -33.45 1.33 -1.68
CA ALA A 406 -33.32 2.77 -1.86
C ALA A 406 -34.17 3.52 -0.82
N GLY A 407 -33.58 4.50 -0.15
CA GLY A 407 -34.32 5.46 0.67
C GLY A 407 -35.17 6.40 -0.18
N GLY A 408 -34.73 6.69 -1.41
CA GLY A 408 -35.46 7.42 -2.44
C GLY A 408 -36.04 6.48 -3.49
N ALA A 409 -35.85 6.84 -4.76
CA ALA A 409 -36.32 6.07 -5.90
C ALA A 409 -35.38 4.90 -6.24
N LEU A 410 -35.95 3.81 -6.75
CA LEU A 410 -35.21 2.68 -7.30
C LEU A 410 -35.38 2.64 -8.81
N GLN A 411 -34.28 2.68 -9.55
CA GLN A 411 -34.29 2.49 -11.01
C GLN A 411 -33.49 1.24 -11.36
N ALA A 412 -34.15 0.22 -11.90
CA ALA A 412 -33.52 -1.01 -12.36
C ALA A 412 -33.66 -1.14 -13.87
N LEU A 413 -32.64 -0.67 -14.60
CA LEU A 413 -32.59 -0.63 -16.06
C LEU A 413 -31.76 -1.78 -16.64
N GLY A 414 -30.80 -2.31 -15.87
CA GLY A 414 -29.91 -3.41 -16.25
C GLY A 414 -30.43 -4.81 -15.87
N SER A 415 -29.54 -5.77 -15.69
CA SER A 415 -29.91 -7.14 -15.31
C SER A 415 -29.60 -7.46 -13.85
N ALA A 416 -30.59 -7.93 -13.09
CA ALA A 416 -30.41 -8.41 -11.72
C ALA A 416 -30.86 -9.87 -11.58
N SER A 417 -29.97 -10.76 -11.16
CA SER A 417 -30.28 -12.18 -10.97
C SER A 417 -29.87 -12.69 -9.59
N ALA A 418 -30.74 -13.48 -8.98
CA ALA A 418 -30.48 -14.19 -7.73
C ALA A 418 -30.68 -15.69 -7.89
N GLY A 419 -29.83 -16.51 -7.28
CA GLY A 419 -30.08 -17.96 -7.19
C GLY A 419 -31.28 -18.27 -6.27
N LYS A 420 -31.43 -17.48 -5.20
CA LYS A 420 -32.54 -17.55 -4.24
C LYS A 420 -33.49 -16.36 -4.40
N ASP A 421 -33.88 -15.73 -3.30
CA ASP A 421 -34.83 -14.62 -3.29
C ASP A 421 -34.20 -13.33 -3.83
N LEU A 422 -35.03 -12.50 -4.46
CA LEU A 422 -34.66 -11.16 -4.89
C LEU A 422 -35.66 -10.16 -4.32
N SER A 423 -35.17 -9.20 -3.53
CA SER A 423 -35.97 -8.15 -2.92
C SER A 423 -35.52 -6.77 -3.39
N LEU A 424 -36.46 -6.01 -3.95
CA LEU A 424 -36.31 -4.62 -4.35
C LEU A 424 -37.21 -3.75 -3.47
N ARG A 425 -36.65 -2.73 -2.82
CA ARG A 425 -37.39 -1.80 -1.96
C ARG A 425 -37.05 -0.37 -2.33
N ALA A 426 -38.08 0.46 -2.56
CA ALA A 426 -37.95 1.88 -2.81
C ALA A 426 -38.75 2.68 -1.78
N GLY A 427 -38.11 3.66 -1.13
CA GLY A 427 -38.78 4.62 -0.25
C GLY A 427 -39.62 5.67 -1.00
N ALA A 428 -39.50 5.73 -2.32
CA ALA A 428 -40.37 6.49 -3.21
C ALA A 428 -40.89 5.59 -4.35
N ASP A 429 -40.61 5.96 -5.60
CA ASP A 429 -41.06 5.23 -6.79
C ASP A 429 -40.04 4.14 -7.17
N ALA A 430 -40.53 3.00 -7.68
CA ALA A 430 -39.69 1.98 -8.29
C ALA A 430 -39.97 1.89 -9.79
N ARG A 431 -38.92 2.02 -10.62
CA ARG A 431 -39.00 1.88 -12.08
C ARG A 431 -38.14 0.72 -12.55
N LEU A 432 -38.78 -0.29 -13.12
CA LEU A 432 -38.15 -1.52 -13.58
C LEU A 432 -38.28 -1.59 -15.11
N SER A 433 -37.14 -1.51 -15.80
CA SER A 433 -37.06 -1.56 -17.28
C SER A 433 -36.09 -2.62 -17.80
N GLY A 434 -35.37 -3.29 -16.91
CA GLY A 434 -34.43 -4.34 -17.25
C GLY A 434 -34.96 -5.75 -16.98
N VAL A 435 -34.03 -6.71 -16.93
CA VAL A 435 -34.33 -8.13 -16.66
C VAL A 435 -34.03 -8.44 -15.19
N ILE A 436 -35.05 -8.82 -14.44
CA ILE A 436 -34.95 -9.04 -12.99
C ILE A 436 -35.50 -10.43 -12.70
N GLY A 437 -34.70 -11.31 -12.11
CA GLY A 437 -35.19 -12.66 -11.87
C GLY A 437 -34.48 -13.48 -10.81
N THR A 438 -35.17 -14.55 -10.43
CA THR A 438 -34.70 -15.55 -9.49
C THR A 438 -34.67 -16.93 -10.15
N GLN A 439 -33.72 -17.79 -9.75
CA GLN A 439 -33.69 -19.16 -10.25
C GLN A 439 -34.73 -20.03 -9.53
N THR A 440 -34.77 -19.96 -8.20
CA THR A 440 -35.66 -20.80 -7.36
C THR A 440 -36.49 -20.02 -6.35
N GLY A 441 -36.09 -18.80 -5.99
CA GLY A 441 -36.70 -18.03 -4.89
C GLY A 441 -37.81 -17.06 -5.29
N LYS A 442 -38.36 -16.37 -4.28
CA LYS A 442 -39.38 -15.33 -4.43
C LYS A 442 -38.76 -14.07 -5.04
N LEU A 443 -39.48 -13.45 -5.98
CA LEU A 443 -39.20 -12.07 -6.40
C LEU A 443 -40.18 -11.13 -5.70
N SER A 444 -39.69 -10.18 -4.92
CA SER A 444 -40.50 -9.19 -4.20
C SER A 444 -40.07 -7.78 -4.55
N VAL A 445 -41.02 -6.95 -4.99
CA VAL A 445 -40.82 -5.53 -5.26
C VAL A 445 -41.78 -4.73 -4.40
N ASN A 446 -41.26 -3.81 -3.59
CA ASN A 446 -42.04 -2.88 -2.79
C ASN A 446 -41.64 -1.44 -3.13
N ALA A 447 -42.62 -0.63 -3.52
CA ALA A 447 -42.48 0.81 -3.73
C ALA A 447 -43.41 1.54 -2.76
N ALA A 448 -42.87 2.45 -1.96
CA ALA A 448 -43.69 3.23 -1.03
C ALA A 448 -44.71 4.13 -1.75
N ARG A 449 -44.38 4.55 -2.99
CA ARG A 449 -45.27 5.29 -3.89
C ARG A 449 -45.59 4.41 -5.10
N ASP A 450 -45.13 4.79 -6.29
CA ASP A 450 -45.58 4.16 -7.53
C ASP A 450 -44.59 3.08 -8.00
N LEU A 451 -45.12 1.97 -8.50
CA LEU A 451 -44.35 0.90 -9.14
C LEU A 451 -44.62 0.90 -10.65
N PHE A 452 -43.57 1.11 -11.43
CA PHE A 452 -43.60 1.08 -12.89
C PHE A 452 -42.77 -0.08 -13.41
N ILE A 453 -43.41 -1.06 -14.04
CA ILE A 453 -42.74 -2.03 -14.90
C ILE A 453 -42.95 -1.55 -16.34
N THR A 454 -41.89 -1.06 -16.97
CA THR A 454 -41.98 -0.48 -18.33
C THR A 454 -42.06 -1.57 -19.38
N THR A 455 -42.27 -1.19 -20.65
CA THR A 455 -42.39 -2.14 -21.78
C THR A 455 -41.19 -3.09 -21.92
N ASP A 456 -39.98 -2.62 -21.59
CA ASP A 456 -38.76 -3.43 -21.62
C ASP A 456 -38.56 -4.26 -20.35
N GLY A 457 -39.31 -3.94 -19.28
CA GLY A 457 -39.24 -4.59 -17.98
C GLY A 457 -39.67 -6.05 -18.06
N ARG A 458 -38.77 -6.95 -17.65
CA ARG A 458 -39.03 -8.40 -17.57
C ARG A 458 -38.69 -8.94 -16.20
N LEU A 459 -39.73 -9.26 -15.43
CA LEU A 459 -39.63 -9.87 -14.11
C LEU A 459 -39.88 -11.37 -14.21
N GLN A 460 -38.97 -12.20 -13.69
CA GLN A 460 -39.06 -13.67 -13.75
C GLN A 460 -38.79 -14.28 -12.38
N SER A 461 -39.84 -14.71 -11.69
CA SER A 461 -39.70 -15.43 -10.42
C SER A 461 -39.67 -16.94 -10.63
N GLY A 462 -38.65 -17.59 -10.07
CA GLY A 462 -38.58 -19.05 -9.93
C GLY A 462 -39.60 -19.64 -8.93
N ALA A 463 -40.20 -18.81 -8.07
CA ALA A 463 -41.27 -19.19 -7.15
C ALA A 463 -42.41 -18.17 -7.20
N ALA A 464 -42.70 -17.51 -6.08
CA ALA A 464 -43.76 -16.51 -5.98
C ALA A 464 -43.27 -15.11 -6.42
N LEU A 465 -44.14 -14.37 -7.08
CA LEU A 465 -43.93 -12.95 -7.39
C LEU A 465 -44.82 -12.10 -6.48
N ALA A 466 -44.25 -11.11 -5.80
CA ALA A 466 -45.00 -10.10 -5.06
C ALA A 466 -44.63 -8.70 -5.54
N LEU A 467 -45.62 -7.96 -6.04
CA LEU A 467 -45.50 -6.58 -6.47
C LEU A 467 -46.41 -5.73 -5.58
N ASP A 468 -45.82 -4.79 -4.85
CA ASP A 468 -46.48 -3.98 -3.84
C ASP A 468 -46.16 -2.50 -4.08
N ALA A 469 -47.19 -1.73 -4.43
CA ALA A 469 -47.10 -0.28 -4.58
C ALA A 469 -48.02 0.41 -3.58
N GLY A 470 -47.49 1.34 -2.77
CA GLY A 470 -48.32 2.18 -1.90
C GLY A 470 -49.24 3.12 -2.69
N GLY A 471 -48.85 3.47 -3.92
CA GLY A 471 -49.62 4.28 -4.86
C GLY A 471 -50.14 3.45 -6.04
N ALA A 472 -49.71 3.79 -7.25
CA ALA A 472 -50.11 3.11 -8.47
C ALA A 472 -49.13 1.99 -8.85
N LEU A 473 -49.67 0.85 -9.29
CA LEU A 473 -48.91 -0.22 -9.95
C LEU A 473 -49.24 -0.19 -11.44
N ASN A 474 -48.26 0.18 -12.26
CA ASN A 474 -48.34 0.23 -13.71
C ASN A 474 -47.44 -0.86 -14.31
N ASN A 475 -48.04 -1.93 -14.84
CA ASN A 475 -47.33 -2.95 -15.58
C ASN A 475 -47.57 -2.83 -17.09
N ALA A 476 -46.56 -2.39 -17.83
CA ALA A 476 -46.53 -2.37 -19.30
C ALA A 476 -45.60 -3.46 -19.88
N GLY A 477 -44.82 -4.13 -19.03
CA GLY A 477 -43.86 -5.16 -19.43
C GLY A 477 -44.35 -6.58 -19.19
N VAL A 478 -43.43 -7.48 -18.85
CA VAL A 478 -43.72 -8.89 -18.56
C VAL A 478 -43.38 -9.21 -17.11
N ALA A 479 -44.36 -9.72 -16.37
CA ALA A 479 -44.18 -10.25 -15.03
C ALA A 479 -44.56 -11.73 -15.01
N PHE A 480 -43.59 -12.61 -14.75
CA PHE A 480 -43.76 -14.06 -14.69
C PHE A 480 -43.46 -14.59 -13.30
N ALA A 481 -44.31 -15.49 -12.81
CA ALA A 481 -44.10 -16.27 -11.61
C ALA A 481 -44.32 -17.76 -11.91
N SER A 482 -43.36 -18.62 -11.56
CA SER A 482 -43.56 -20.08 -11.62
C SER A 482 -44.66 -20.55 -10.65
N GLY A 483 -44.89 -19.82 -9.57
CA GLY A 483 -45.95 -20.06 -8.58
C GLY A 483 -47.02 -18.98 -8.58
N ARG A 484 -47.42 -18.54 -7.38
CA ARG A 484 -48.39 -17.46 -7.16
C ARG A 484 -47.81 -16.10 -7.55
N ALA A 485 -48.65 -15.25 -8.14
CA ALA A 485 -48.37 -13.82 -8.32
C ALA A 485 -49.36 -12.99 -7.50
N ASP A 486 -48.84 -12.14 -6.62
CA ASP A 486 -49.60 -11.17 -5.83
C ASP A 486 -49.26 -9.75 -6.28
N LEU A 487 -50.25 -9.02 -6.78
CA LEU A 487 -50.16 -7.63 -7.21
C LEU A 487 -51.04 -6.76 -6.29
N TYR A 488 -50.42 -5.82 -5.60
CA TYR A 488 -51.08 -4.87 -4.73
C TYR A 488 -50.74 -3.44 -5.14
N ALA A 489 -51.77 -2.58 -5.21
CA ALA A 489 -51.61 -1.16 -5.48
C ALA A 489 -52.53 -0.35 -4.57
N GLY A 490 -52.01 0.56 -3.74
CA GLY A 490 -52.86 1.33 -2.83
C GLY A 490 -53.87 2.26 -3.51
N THR A 491 -53.74 2.51 -4.82
CA THR A 491 -54.70 3.32 -5.60
C THR A 491 -55.14 2.67 -6.90
N THR A 492 -54.26 2.59 -7.89
CA THR A 492 -54.57 2.14 -9.25
C THR A 492 -53.68 0.98 -9.64
N LEU A 493 -54.29 -0.10 -10.10
CA LEU A 493 -53.58 -1.22 -10.73
C LEU A 493 -53.89 -1.19 -12.24
N ALA A 494 -52.92 -0.75 -13.03
CA ALA A 494 -53.01 -0.71 -14.49
C ALA A 494 -52.07 -1.76 -15.10
N ASN A 495 -52.63 -2.78 -15.74
CA ASN A 495 -51.88 -3.78 -16.48
C ASN A 495 -52.15 -3.64 -17.98
N THR A 496 -51.18 -3.07 -18.71
CA THR A 496 -51.17 -2.97 -20.18
C THR A 496 -50.21 -3.98 -20.83
N GLY A 497 -49.34 -4.60 -20.04
CA GLY A 497 -48.48 -5.71 -20.44
C GLY A 497 -49.05 -7.07 -20.05
N SER A 498 -48.15 -8.00 -19.71
CA SER A 498 -48.49 -9.39 -19.37
C SER A 498 -48.12 -9.74 -17.93
N VAL A 499 -49.03 -10.43 -17.25
CA VAL A 499 -48.76 -11.12 -15.98
C VAL A 499 -49.07 -12.59 -16.16
N LEU A 500 -48.11 -13.45 -15.88
CA LEU A 500 -48.24 -14.90 -15.98
C LEU A 500 -47.92 -15.52 -14.61
N ALA A 501 -48.83 -16.31 -14.08
CA ALA A 501 -48.64 -17.07 -12.86
C ALA A 501 -48.84 -18.56 -13.16
N GLY A 502 -47.92 -19.40 -12.68
CA GLY A 502 -48.11 -20.86 -12.71
C GLY A 502 -49.13 -21.34 -11.66
N GLY A 503 -49.41 -20.51 -10.64
CA GLY A 503 -50.48 -20.71 -9.65
C GLY A 503 -51.49 -19.56 -9.65
N ASP A 504 -52.01 -19.21 -8.47
CA ASP A 504 -52.98 -18.12 -8.34
C ASP A 504 -52.41 -16.76 -8.76
N LEU A 505 -53.21 -15.96 -9.43
CA LEU A 505 -52.96 -14.53 -9.64
C LEU A 505 -53.94 -13.73 -8.77
N ASN A 506 -53.43 -13.07 -7.74
CA ASN A 506 -54.21 -12.16 -6.90
C ASN A 506 -53.85 -10.72 -7.25
N ALA A 507 -54.80 -9.99 -7.81
CA ALA A 507 -54.65 -8.56 -8.10
C ALA A 507 -55.68 -7.78 -7.30
N ARG A 508 -55.25 -6.80 -6.50
CA ARG A 508 -56.15 -5.98 -5.68
C ARG A 508 -55.62 -4.57 -5.49
N THR A 509 -56.56 -3.66 -5.27
CA THR A 509 -56.31 -2.27 -4.85
C THR A 509 -56.67 -2.08 -3.39
#